data_AF-C2E700-F1
#
_entry.id   AF-C2E700-F1
#
_cell.length_a   1.000
_cell.length_b   1.000
_cell.length_c   1.000
_cell.angle_alpha   90.00
_cell.angle_beta   90.00
_cell.angle_gamma   90.00
#
_symmetry.space_group_name_H-M   'P 1'
#
loop_
_entity.id
_entity.type
_entity.pdbx_description
1 polymer ?
#
loop_
_entity_poly.entity_id
_entity_poly.type
_entity_poly.pdbx_seq_one_letter_code
_entity_poly.pdbx_strand_id
1 'polypeptide(L)' 'MQIAIPERVIERAIQQKYFNVTASANFLGVSPSTFRIWLKKFDFKPISIDGQILYDKDVLQKFMEDHQL' A
#
# COMPACT_ATOMS: atom_id res chain seq x y z
N MET A 1 -23.63 18.50 -15.70
CA MET A 1 -22.20 18.26 -15.94
C MET A 1 -21.87 16.86 -15.42
N GLN A 2 -21.75 15.86 -16.30
CA GLN A 2 -21.16 14.57 -15.92
C GLN A 2 -19.64 14.72 -16.09
N ILE A 3 -18.90 14.70 -14.98
CA ILE A 3 -17.45 14.74 -15.00
C ILE A 3 -17.00 13.31 -15.31
N ALA A 4 -16.63 13.06 -16.57
CA ALA A 4 -15.98 11.81 -16.95
C ALA A 4 -14.53 11.86 -16.45
N ILE A 5 -14.28 11.24 -15.29
CA ILE A 5 -12.92 11.09 -14.79
C ILE A 5 -12.22 10.06 -15.69
N PRO A 6 -11.11 10.40 -16.36
CA PRO A 6 -10.39 9.46 -17.20
C PRO A 6 -9.86 8.29 -16.35
N GLU A 7 -9.98 7.05 -16.84
CA GLU A 7 -9.50 5.85 -16.11
C GLU A 7 -8.04 5.97 -15.65
N ARG A 8 -7.17 6.57 -16.47
CA ARG A 8 -5.76 6.84 -16.11
C ARG A 8 -5.58 7.70 -14.86
N VAL A 9 -6.53 8.60 -14.58
CA VAL A 9 -6.49 9.45 -13.38
C VAL A 9 -6.90 8.64 -12.15
N ILE A 10 -7.87 7.73 -12.32
CA ILE A 10 -8.29 6.80 -11.28
C ILE A 10 -7.15 5.82 -10.96
N GLU A 11 -6.52 5.22 -11.97
CA GLU A 11 -5.37 4.32 -11.80
C GLU A 11 -4.19 5.00 -11.08
N ARG A 12 -3.88 6.26 -11.44
CA ARG A 12 -2.83 7.02 -10.76
C ARG A 12 -3.17 7.36 -9.32
N ALA A 13 -4.43 7.73 -9.04
CA ALA A 13 -4.88 7.99 -7.68
C ALA A 13 -4.86 6.71 -6.82
N ILE A 14 -5.22 5.57 -7.40
CA ILE A 14 -5.11 4.24 -6.76
C ILE A 14 -3.65 3.90 -6.49
N GLN A 15 -2.74 4.09 -7.45
CA GLN A 15 -1.29 3.87 -7.25
C GLN A 15 -0.67 4.81 -6.21
N GLN A 16 -1.21 6.02 -6.04
CA GLN A 16 -0.75 6.96 -5.02
C GLN A 16 -1.18 6.57 -3.60
N LYS A 17 -2.29 5.83 -3.48
CA LYS A 17 -2.86 5.46 -2.17
C LYS A 17 -2.61 4.01 -1.78
N TYR A 18 -2.51 3.09 -2.73
CA TYR A 18 -2.38 1.66 -2.48
C TYR A 18 -1.10 1.11 -3.10
N PHE A 19 -0.30 0.45 -2.28
CA PHE A 19 0.99 -0.12 -2.67
C PHE A 19 0.96 -1.64 -2.66
N ASN A 20 1.57 -2.25 -3.67
CA ASN A 20 1.84 -3.69 -3.66
C ASN A 20 2.99 -4.02 -2.68
N VAL A 21 3.20 -5.30 -2.39
CA VAL A 21 4.26 -5.79 -1.47
C VAL A 21 5.62 -5.14 -1.69
N THR A 22 6.06 -5.01 -2.95
CA THR A 22 7.37 -4.44 -3.29
C THR A 22 7.40 -2.93 -3.03
N ALA A 23 6.36 -2.22 -3.44
CA ALA A 23 6.23 -0.79 -3.21
C ALA A 23 6.11 -0.47 -1.70
N SER A 24 5.38 -1.28 -0.94
CA SER A 24 5.26 -1.16 0.51
C SER A 24 6.60 -1.39 1.20
N ALA A 25 7.36 -2.42 0.79
CA ALA A 25 8.69 -2.68 1.33
C ALA A 25 9.64 -1.51 1.05
N ASN A 26 9.64 -0.99 -0.18
CA ASN A 26 10.44 0.18 -0.56
C ASN A 26 10.03 1.44 0.23
N PHE A 27 8.73 1.66 0.43
CA PHE A 27 8.21 2.79 1.20
C PHE A 27 8.65 2.75 2.67
N LEU A 28 8.65 1.56 3.27
CA LEU A 28 9.09 1.33 4.64
C LEU A 28 10.63 1.20 4.79
N GLY A 29 11.39 1.30 3.69
CA GLY A 29 12.86 1.18 3.73
C GLY A 29 13.38 -0.22 4.07
N VAL A 30 12.60 -1.27 3.84
CA VAL A 30 12.96 -2.65 4.19
C VAL A 30 12.99 -3.57 2.96
N SER A 31 13.63 -4.73 3.11
CA SER A 31 13.60 -5.75 2.06
C SER A 31 12.19 -6.34 1.89
N PRO A 32 11.78 -6.77 0.68
CA PRO A 32 10.49 -7.45 0.48
C PRO A 32 10.32 -8.70 1.33
N SER A 33 11.42 -9.40 1.63
CA SER A 33 11.43 -10.57 2.53
C SER A 33 11.11 -10.16 3.97
N THR A 34 11.69 -9.06 4.46
CA THR A 34 11.40 -8.48 5.77
C THR A 34 9.94 -8.06 5.86
N PHE A 35 9.43 -7.37 4.82
CA PHE A 35 8.03 -6.97 4.78
C PHE A 35 7.08 -8.18 4.81
N ARG A 36 7.38 -9.27 4.10
CA ARG A 36 6.59 -10.52 4.21
C ARG A 36 6.60 -11.14 5.60
N ILE A 37 7.69 -11.02 6.34
CA ILE A 37 7.75 -11.46 7.74
C ILE A 37 6.87 -10.54 8.60
N TRP A 38 6.88 -9.24 8.34
CA TRP A 38 6.04 -8.27 9.02
C TRP A 38 4.55 -8.50 8.76
N LEU A 39 4.16 -8.85 7.53
CA LEU A 39 2.77 -9.26 7.22
C LEU A 39 2.28 -10.45 8.05
N LYS A 40 3.19 -11.31 8.53
CA LYS A 40 2.85 -12.43 9.41
C LYS A 40 2.88 -12.07 10.90
N LYS A 41 3.66 -11.06 11.27
CA LYS A 41 3.86 -10.63 12.67
C LYS A 41 2.88 -9.53 13.09
N PHE A 42 2.48 -8.68 12.15
CA PHE A 42 1.64 -7.52 12.36
C PHE A 42 0.37 -7.64 11.52
N ASP A 43 -0.73 -7.10 12.03
CA ASP A 43 -2.03 -7.13 11.36
C ASP A 43 -2.13 -6.04 10.28
N PHE A 44 -1.32 -6.17 9.23
CA PHE A 44 -1.52 -5.38 8.01
C PHE A 44 -2.76 -5.89 7.32
N LYS A 45 -3.81 -5.07 7.19
CA LYS A 45 -5.01 -5.43 6.44
C LYS A 45 -4.76 -5.31 4.93
N PRO A 46 -4.61 -6.43 4.19
CA PRO A 46 -4.51 -6.37 2.75
C PRO A 46 -5.86 -5.98 2.16
N ILE A 47 -5.81 -5.14 1.12
CA ILE A 47 -6.98 -4.77 0.33
C ILE A 47 -6.82 -5.43 -1.04
N SER A 48 -7.83 -6.21 -1.43
CA SER A 48 -7.89 -6.78 -2.78
C SER A 48 -8.58 -5.78 -3.70
N ILE A 49 -7.85 -5.22 -4.66
CA ILE A 49 -8.39 -4.36 -5.72
C ILE A 49 -8.05 -5.03 -7.04
N ASP A 50 -9.07 -5.37 -7.82
CA ASP A 50 -8.91 -5.97 -9.16
C ASP A 50 -8.01 -7.24 -9.15
N GLY A 51 -8.13 -8.06 -8.11
CA GLY A 51 -7.34 -9.30 -7.94
C GLY A 51 -5.90 -9.08 -7.46
N GLN A 52 -5.47 -7.83 -7.25
CA GLN A 52 -4.17 -7.51 -6.68
C GLN A 52 -4.27 -7.24 -5.17
N ILE A 53 -3.35 -7.82 -4.41
CA ILE A 53 -3.20 -7.52 -2.99
C ILE A 53 -2.39 -6.24 -2.85
N LEU A 54 -3.04 -5.21 -2.33
CA LEU A 54 -2.46 -3.89 -2.07
C LEU A 54 -2.61 -3.51 -0.60
N TYR A 55 -1.81 -2.54 -0.18
CA TYR A 55 -1.75 -2.02 1.18
C TYR A 55 -1.93 -0.52 1.14
N ASP A 56 -2.80 0.01 2.00
CA ASP A 56 -3.03 1.45 2.08
C ASP A 56 -1.78 2.14 2.63
N LYS A 57 -1.33 3.17 1.92
CA LYS A 57 -0.20 4.01 2.30
C LYS A 57 -0.41 4.62 3.69
N ASP A 58 -1.62 5.02 4.05
CA ASP A 58 -1.91 5.62 5.35
C ASP A 58 -1.68 4.61 6.48
N VAL A 59 -1.96 3.32 6.23
CA VAL A 59 -1.69 2.23 7.18
C VAL A 59 -0.19 1.98 7.31
N LEU A 60 0.53 1.98 6.19
CA LEU A 60 1.99 1.82 6.21
C LEU A 60 2.67 3.00 6.92
N GLN A 61 2.18 4.22 6.71
CA GLN A 61 2.70 5.40 7.38
C GLN A 61 2.44 5.36 8.88
N LYS A 62 1.21 5.04 9.31
CA LYS A 62 0.90 4.84 10.74
C LYS A 62 1.78 3.77 11.36
N PHE A 63 2.03 2.69 10.64
CA PHE A 63 2.95 1.64 11.11
C PHE A 63 4.37 2.18 11.33
N MET A 64 4.90 3.05 10.45
CA MET A 64 6.20 3.70 10.70
C MET A 64 6.18 4.60 11.92
N GLU A 65 5.12 5.41 12.09
CA GLU A 65 4.97 6.35 13.21
C GLU A 65 4.87 5.59 14.55
N ASP A 66 4.06 4.52 14.59
CA ASP A 66 3.88 3.68 15.78
C ASP A 66 5.16 2.93 16.18
N HIS A 67 6.02 2.60 15.22
CA HIS A 67 7.25 1.85 15.44
C HIS A 67 8.55 2.69 15.43
N GLN A 68 8.44 4.02 15.24
CA GLN A 68 9.57 4.98 15.19
C GLN A 68 10.78 4.48 14.38
N LEU A 69 10.52 4.02 13.14
CA LEU A 69 11.56 3.61 12.19
C LEU A 69 12.26 4.81 11.53
#